data_AF-A0A660E0I8-F1
#
_entry.id   AF-A0A660E0I8-F1
#
_cell.length_a   1.000
_cell.length_b   1.000
_cell.length_c   1.000
_cell.angle_alpha   90.00
_cell.angle_beta   90.00
_cell.angle_gamma   90.00
#
_symmetry.space_group_name_H-M   'P 1'
#
loop_
_entity.id
_entity.type
_entity.pdbx_description
1 polymer ?
#
loop_
_entity_poly.entity_id
_entity_poly.type
_entity_poly.pdbx_seq_one_letter_code
_entity_poly.pdbx_strand_id
1 'polypeptide(L)'
;MSELTNQITTQLQLHRQEALIKSRTQGIWYTGADLLEDIALCKSSLQQQAVTAGQNMLVSLDNSVALPIVLLASWELGINITLAAPTTKPSLVNDHYTAMVYTPTSTQQLATQLDPQQVSLLTLILNTAPNFAYLVQDLAPSLVQTPEATLTIAGHHTVYTQSMLLQHAQQLTPPAKITDLYDLDRGILPLLANLLQPTPVALAWAG
;
A
#
# COMPACT_ATOMS: atom_id res chain seq x y z
N MET A 1 14.61 1.98 -5.98
CA MET A 1 13.46 1.23 -6.54
C MET A 1 13.89 -0.19 -6.84
N SER A 2 13.02 -1.16 -6.59
CA SER A 2 13.25 -2.57 -6.92
C SER A 2 12.93 -2.84 -8.39
N GLU A 3 13.25 -4.05 -8.86
CA GLU A 3 12.81 -4.49 -10.19
C GLU A 3 11.27 -4.59 -10.26
N LEU A 4 10.62 -5.09 -9.21
CA LEU A 4 9.16 -5.19 -9.14
C LEU A 4 8.46 -3.84 -9.35
N THR A 5 8.84 -2.84 -8.55
CA THR A 5 8.20 -1.52 -8.63
C THR A 5 8.56 -0.81 -9.93
N ASN A 6 9.79 -1.00 -10.44
CA ASN A 6 10.18 -0.46 -11.74
C ASN A 6 9.34 -1.04 -12.89
N GLN A 7 9.15 -2.37 -12.93
CA GLN A 7 8.33 -3.01 -13.96
C GLN A 7 6.87 -2.53 -13.88
N ILE A 8 6.26 -2.51 -12.70
CA ILE A 8 4.88 -2.03 -12.53
C ILE A 8 4.75 -0.55 -12.93
N THR A 9 5.64 0.33 -12.45
CA THR A 9 5.61 1.76 -12.80
C THR A 9 5.79 1.97 -14.30
N THR A 10 6.63 1.19 -14.97
CA THR A 10 6.78 1.22 -16.44
C THR A 10 5.49 0.83 -17.13
N GLN A 11 4.82 -0.23 -16.67
CA GLN A 11 3.55 -0.67 -17.23
C GLN A 11 2.45 0.38 -17.06
N LEU A 12 2.33 0.99 -15.89
CA LEU A 12 1.38 2.09 -15.66
C LEU A 12 1.63 3.29 -16.58
N GLN A 13 2.90 3.58 -16.90
CA GLN A 13 3.26 4.65 -17.84
C GLN A 13 2.90 4.31 -19.28
N LEU A 14 3.11 3.06 -19.71
CA LEU A 14 2.72 2.58 -21.04
C LEU A 14 1.20 2.59 -21.21
N HIS A 15 0.46 2.22 -20.17
CA HIS A 15 -1.01 2.12 -20.15
C HIS A 15 -1.67 3.34 -19.48
N ARG A 16 -1.08 4.52 -19.64
CA ARG A 16 -1.45 5.73 -18.90
C ARG A 16 -2.93 6.14 -19.02
N GLN A 17 -3.53 5.93 -20.19
CA GLN A 17 -4.92 6.33 -20.46
C GLN A 17 -5.92 5.17 -20.37
N GLU A 18 -5.45 3.95 -20.11
CA GLU A 18 -6.30 2.77 -20.08
C GLU A 18 -6.94 2.58 -18.71
N ALA A 19 -8.19 2.11 -18.68
CA ALA A 19 -8.88 1.75 -17.45
C ALA A 19 -8.31 0.44 -16.88
N LEU A 20 -7.59 0.51 -15.76
CA LEU A 20 -6.87 -0.63 -15.19
C LEU A 20 -7.55 -1.20 -13.95
N ILE A 21 -7.94 -0.34 -13.00
CA ILE A 21 -8.51 -0.78 -11.73
C ILE A 21 -9.90 -0.21 -11.56
N LYS A 22 -10.90 -1.07 -11.40
CA LYS A 22 -12.25 -0.66 -11.01
C LYS A 22 -12.42 -0.71 -9.49
N SER A 23 -12.85 0.41 -8.91
CA SER A 23 -13.44 0.41 -7.57
C SER A 23 -14.83 -0.21 -7.64
N ARG A 24 -15.07 -1.35 -7.01
CA ARG A 24 -16.43 -1.92 -6.96
C ARG A 24 -17.38 -1.10 -6.09
N THR A 25 -16.87 -0.38 -5.10
CA THR A 25 -17.70 0.44 -4.20
C THR A 25 -18.24 1.68 -4.90
N GLN A 26 -17.40 2.35 -5.70
CA GLN A 26 -17.76 3.59 -6.39
C GLN A 26 -18.18 3.36 -7.85
N GLY A 27 -17.89 2.19 -8.42
CA GLY A 27 -18.12 1.90 -9.83
C GLY A 27 -17.17 2.62 -10.79
N ILE A 28 -16.18 3.35 -10.27
CA ILE A 28 -15.22 4.16 -11.01
C ILE A 28 -14.07 3.29 -11.51
N TRP A 29 -13.63 3.55 -12.74
CA TRP A 29 -12.41 3.01 -13.30
C TRP A 29 -11.28 4.02 -13.16
N TYR A 30 -10.14 3.55 -12.67
CA TYR A 30 -8.91 4.31 -12.54
C TYR A 30 -7.92 3.90 -13.61
N THR A 31 -7.26 4.90 -14.19
CA THR A 31 -6.30 4.76 -15.26
C THR A 31 -4.88 4.64 -14.74
N GLY A 32 -3.94 4.23 -15.60
CA GLY A 32 -2.51 4.26 -15.26
C GLY A 32 -2.05 5.65 -14.79
N ALA A 33 -2.59 6.73 -15.35
CA ALA A 33 -2.31 8.10 -14.92
C ALA A 33 -2.76 8.37 -13.48
N ASP A 34 -3.98 7.99 -13.12
CA ASP A 34 -4.55 8.22 -11.80
C ASP A 34 -3.74 7.48 -10.73
N LEU A 35 -3.36 6.23 -11.02
CA LEU A 35 -2.54 5.42 -10.11
C LEU A 35 -1.13 6.02 -9.94
N LEU A 36 -0.49 6.46 -11.03
CA LEU A 36 0.84 7.09 -10.96
C LEU A 36 0.85 8.40 -10.17
N GLU A 37 -0.18 9.22 -10.34
CA GLU A 37 -0.33 10.46 -9.59
C GLU A 37 -0.49 10.17 -8.10
N ASP A 38 -1.36 9.24 -7.73
CA ASP A 38 -1.57 8.84 -6.35
C ASP A 38 -0.30 8.24 -5.71
N ILE A 39 0.45 7.42 -6.46
CA ILE A 39 1.75 6.87 -6.01
C ILE A 39 2.73 8.01 -5.74
N ALA A 40 2.81 8.99 -6.63
CA ALA A 40 3.72 10.13 -6.49
C ALA A 40 3.36 11.02 -5.28
N LEU A 41 2.06 11.28 -5.06
CA LEU A 41 1.56 12.02 -3.90
C LEU A 41 1.87 11.29 -2.59
N CYS A 42 1.55 10.00 -2.53
CA CYS A 42 1.81 9.16 -1.35
C CYS A 42 3.30 9.11 -1.03
N LYS A 43 4.14 8.88 -2.04
CA LYS A 43 5.60 8.87 -1.89
C LYS A 43 6.15 10.20 -1.38
N SER A 44 5.72 11.31 -1.97
CA SER A 44 6.19 12.65 -1.58
C SER A 44 5.80 12.96 -0.14
N SER A 45 4.58 12.60 0.26
CA SER A 45 4.11 12.79 1.63
C SER A 45 4.90 11.95 2.63
N LEU A 46 5.16 10.67 2.36
CA LEU A 46 5.97 9.81 3.23
C LEU A 46 7.40 10.35 3.40
N GLN A 47 8.02 10.81 2.31
CA GLN A 47 9.36 11.42 2.36
C GLN A 47 9.41 12.70 3.19
N GLN A 48 8.40 13.57 3.07
CA GLN A 48 8.31 14.81 3.85
C GLN A 48 8.23 14.56 5.35
N GLN A 49 7.73 13.38 5.74
CA GLN A 49 7.62 12.96 7.13
C GLN A 49 8.80 12.09 7.59
N ALA A 50 9.89 12.08 6.81
CA ALA A 50 11.08 11.27 7.07
C ALA A 50 10.79 9.77 7.23
N VAL A 51 9.69 9.27 6.64
CA VAL A 51 9.44 7.84 6.52
C VAL A 51 10.30 7.31 5.39
N THR A 52 11.33 6.56 5.75
CA THR A 52 12.46 6.22 4.87
C THR A 52 12.73 4.71 4.84
N ALA A 53 13.70 4.32 4.02
CA ALA A 53 14.06 2.94 3.82
C ALA A 53 14.30 2.20 5.15
N GLY A 54 13.77 0.99 5.23
CA GLY A 54 13.98 0.10 6.36
C GLY A 54 13.01 0.23 7.51
N GLN A 55 12.31 1.35 7.60
CA GLN A 55 11.26 1.55 8.57
C GLN A 55 10.05 0.67 8.24
N ASN A 56 9.26 0.37 9.25
CA ASN A 56 8.06 -0.45 9.07
C ASN A 56 6.82 0.43 9.01
N MET A 57 5.89 0.05 8.14
CA MET A 57 4.60 0.66 7.99
C MET A 57 3.51 -0.39 8.06
N LEU A 58 2.48 -0.13 8.87
CA LEU A 58 1.28 -0.94 8.92
C LEU A 58 0.26 -0.42 7.91
N VAL A 59 -0.33 -1.32 7.13
CA VAL A 59 -1.43 -1.00 6.21
C VAL A 59 -2.63 -1.88 6.54
N SER A 60 -3.76 -1.24 6.90
CA SER A 60 -5.02 -1.89 7.25
C SER A 60 -6.20 -1.09 6.70
N LEU A 61 -6.52 -1.32 5.42
CA LEU A 61 -7.43 -0.51 4.60
C LEU A 61 -8.64 -1.29 4.10
N ASP A 62 -9.84 -0.78 4.32
CA ASP A 62 -11.04 -1.31 3.65
C ASP A 62 -11.12 -0.90 2.17
N ASN A 63 -10.49 0.22 1.82
CA ASN A 63 -10.34 0.65 0.42
C ASN A 63 -9.33 -0.21 -0.33
N SER A 64 -9.85 -1.14 -1.13
CA SER A 64 -9.10 -2.06 -1.96
C SER A 64 -8.26 -1.38 -3.05
N VAL A 65 -8.65 -0.20 -3.55
CA VAL A 65 -7.95 0.49 -4.64
C VAL A 65 -6.76 1.31 -4.13
N ALA A 66 -6.84 1.84 -2.92
CA ALA A 66 -5.72 2.55 -2.29
C ALA A 66 -4.55 1.60 -1.95
N LEU A 67 -4.83 0.32 -1.72
CA LEU A 67 -3.83 -0.66 -1.31
C LEU A 67 -2.64 -0.78 -2.29
N PRO A 68 -2.81 -1.02 -3.62
CA PRO A 68 -1.68 -1.05 -4.55
C PRO A 68 -0.89 0.26 -4.57
N ILE A 69 -1.55 1.42 -4.41
CA ILE A 69 -0.90 2.73 -4.37
C ILE A 69 0.06 2.80 -3.18
N VAL A 70 -0.44 2.50 -1.98
CA VAL A 70 0.35 2.56 -0.75
C VAL A 70 1.49 1.56 -0.77
N LEU A 71 1.26 0.34 -1.27
CA LEU A 71 2.32 -0.66 -1.40
C LEU A 71 3.45 -0.18 -2.32
N LEU A 72 3.11 0.29 -3.52
CA LEU A 72 4.10 0.74 -4.49
C LEU A 72 4.86 1.97 -3.98
N ALA A 73 4.16 2.98 -3.47
CA ALA A 73 4.79 4.19 -2.93
C ALA A 73 5.75 3.86 -1.79
N SER A 74 5.36 2.96 -0.89
CA SER A 74 6.17 2.55 0.26
C SER A 74 7.41 1.76 -0.17
N TRP A 75 7.23 0.79 -1.07
CA TRP A 75 8.34 -0.02 -1.58
C TRP A 75 9.32 0.75 -2.45
N GLU A 76 8.88 1.77 -3.19
CA GLU A 76 9.77 2.68 -3.91
C GLU A 76 10.71 3.45 -2.96
N LEU A 77 10.26 3.69 -1.72
CA LEU A 77 11.05 4.29 -0.64
C LEU A 77 11.84 3.30 0.20
N GLY A 78 11.71 2.00 -0.06
CA GLY A 78 12.38 0.97 0.74
C GLY A 78 11.70 0.68 2.08
N ILE A 79 10.44 1.07 2.28
CA ILE A 79 9.69 0.88 3.53
C ILE A 79 9.16 -0.57 3.58
N ASN A 80 9.34 -1.22 4.73
CA ASN A 80 8.80 -2.56 5.00
C ASN A 80 7.30 -2.46 5.33
N ILE A 81 6.48 -3.29 4.71
CA ILE A 81 5.03 -3.28 4.93
C ILE A 81 4.60 -4.48 5.74
N THR A 82 3.85 -4.23 6.82
CA THR A 82 2.93 -5.22 7.38
C THR A 82 1.53 -4.93 6.87
N LEU A 83 0.93 -5.89 6.18
CA LEU A 83 -0.43 -5.80 5.69
C LEU A 83 -1.37 -6.59 6.60
N ALA A 84 -2.40 -5.94 7.14
CA ALA A 84 -3.34 -6.55 8.07
C ALA A 84 -4.78 -6.26 7.65
N ALA A 85 -5.66 -7.26 7.75
CA ALA A 85 -7.08 -7.08 7.48
C ALA A 85 -7.67 -5.90 8.29
N PRO A 86 -8.70 -5.19 7.79
CA PRO A 86 -9.25 -4.01 8.45
C PRO A 86 -9.78 -4.39 9.82
N THR A 87 -9.39 -3.64 10.86
CA THR A 87 -9.82 -3.88 12.23
C THR A 87 -10.73 -2.78 12.75
N THR A 88 -11.74 -3.18 13.51
CA THR A 88 -12.64 -2.28 14.27
C THR A 88 -12.05 -1.82 15.60
N LYS A 89 -10.91 -2.39 16.01
CA LYS A 89 -10.16 -2.03 17.21
C LYS A 89 -8.73 -1.67 16.83
N PRO A 90 -8.52 -0.50 16.21
CA PRO A 90 -7.17 -0.05 15.88
C PRO A 90 -6.38 0.26 17.16
N SER A 91 -5.06 0.11 17.11
CA SER A 91 -4.17 0.41 18.24
C SER A 91 -3.02 1.29 17.78
N LEU A 92 -2.70 2.31 18.57
CA LEU A 92 -1.51 3.14 18.40
C LEU A 92 -0.26 2.49 19.00
N VAL A 93 -0.46 1.46 19.83
CA VAL A 93 0.59 0.79 20.60
C VAL A 93 1.28 -0.25 19.72
N ASN A 94 2.11 0.22 18.82
CA ASN A 94 3.15 -0.59 18.21
C ASN A 94 4.35 0.30 17.92
N ASP A 95 5.30 0.34 18.85
CA ASP A 95 6.60 1.05 18.72
C ASP A 95 7.47 0.51 17.56
N HIS A 96 6.96 -0.49 16.84
CA HIS A 96 7.61 -1.11 15.69
C HIS A 96 7.26 -0.44 14.36
N TYR A 97 6.21 0.39 14.28
CA TYR A 97 5.75 1.03 13.05
C TYR A 97 5.95 2.54 13.05
N THR A 98 6.77 3.02 12.11
CA THR A 98 6.96 4.45 11.88
C THR A 98 5.73 5.12 11.29
N ALA A 99 4.99 4.39 10.45
CA ALA A 99 3.76 4.89 9.85
C ALA A 99 2.65 3.84 9.91
N MET A 100 1.40 4.29 10.00
CA MET A 100 0.22 3.43 10.05
C MET A 100 -0.88 3.99 9.18
N VAL A 101 -1.49 3.13 8.38
CA VAL A 101 -2.67 3.46 7.57
C VAL A 101 -3.82 2.59 8.03
N TYR A 102 -4.92 3.23 8.42
CA TYR A 102 -6.15 2.57 8.81
C TYR A 102 -7.31 3.03 7.93
N THR A 103 -8.47 2.36 8.06
CA THR A 103 -9.73 2.85 7.49
C THR A 103 -10.04 4.28 7.97
N PRO A 104 -10.76 5.11 7.21
CA PRO A 104 -11.11 6.47 7.64
C PRO A 104 -11.78 6.51 9.02
N THR A 105 -12.68 5.57 9.29
CA THR A 105 -13.37 5.45 10.58
C THR A 105 -12.40 5.12 11.72
N SER A 106 -11.52 4.14 11.51
CA SER A 106 -10.50 3.74 12.50
C SER A 106 -9.50 4.88 12.76
N THR A 107 -9.09 5.60 11.72
CA THR A 107 -8.21 6.78 11.84
C THR A 107 -8.88 7.89 12.64
N GLN A 108 -10.16 8.17 12.43
CA GLN A 108 -10.91 9.16 13.23
C GLN A 108 -11.03 8.75 14.70
N GLN A 109 -11.27 7.46 14.97
CA GLN A 109 -11.30 6.94 16.34
C GLN A 109 -9.96 7.14 17.05
N LEU A 110 -8.85 6.83 16.36
CA LEU A 110 -7.51 7.02 16.89
C LEU A 110 -7.15 8.49 17.06
N ALA A 111 -7.59 9.38 16.17
CA ALA A 111 -7.30 10.81 16.22
C ALA A 111 -7.69 11.45 17.55
N THR A 112 -8.75 10.96 18.21
CA THR A 112 -9.18 11.44 19.54
C THR A 112 -8.25 11.04 20.69
N GLN A 113 -7.33 10.13 20.45
CA GLN A 113 -6.43 9.52 21.44
C GLN A 113 -4.96 9.85 21.16
N LEU A 114 -4.66 10.60 20.09
CA LEU A 114 -3.30 10.96 19.72
C LEU A 114 -2.71 11.98 20.68
N ASP A 115 -1.47 11.76 21.09
CA ASP A 115 -0.60 12.83 21.54
C ASP A 115 0.05 13.48 20.31
N PRO A 116 -0.33 14.72 19.94
CA PRO A 116 0.21 15.38 18.75
C PRO A 116 1.70 15.72 18.85
N GLN A 117 2.33 15.55 20.02
CA GLN A 117 3.79 15.67 20.16
C GLN A 117 4.54 14.38 19.81
N GLN A 118 3.81 13.27 19.62
CA GLN A 118 4.40 11.96 19.34
C GLN A 118 3.94 11.39 18.01
N VAL A 119 2.70 11.69 17.61
CA VAL A 119 2.10 11.14 16.40
C VAL A 119 1.41 12.24 15.60
N SER A 120 1.86 12.38 14.36
CA SER A 120 1.28 13.27 13.37
C SER A 120 0.20 12.55 12.55
N LEU A 121 -0.98 13.17 12.42
CA LEU A 121 -2.03 12.73 11.50
C LEU A 121 -1.96 13.54 10.21
N LEU A 122 -1.86 12.85 9.07
CA LEU A 122 -1.71 13.46 7.77
C LEU A 122 -2.80 12.99 6.83
N THR A 123 -3.32 13.92 6.04
CA THR A 123 -4.39 13.67 5.08
C THR A 123 -3.90 13.92 3.66
N LEU A 124 -4.23 13.03 2.74
CA LEU A 124 -3.98 13.19 1.31
C LEU A 124 -5.29 13.03 0.55
N ILE A 125 -5.43 13.83 -0.51
CA ILE A 125 -6.51 13.67 -1.46
C ILE A 125 -5.94 12.87 -2.62
N LEU A 126 -6.31 11.60 -2.69
CA LEU A 126 -5.93 10.69 -3.77
C LEU A 126 -7.13 10.51 -4.70
N ASN A 127 -6.88 10.30 -5.99
CA ASN A 127 -7.91 9.94 -6.98
C ASN A 127 -8.67 8.68 -6.52
N THR A 128 -7.92 7.69 -6.03
CA THR A 128 -8.42 6.39 -5.54
C THR A 128 -8.96 6.41 -4.12
N ALA A 129 -8.65 7.45 -3.34
CA ALA A 129 -9.02 7.59 -1.94
C ALA A 129 -9.06 9.07 -1.51
N PRO A 130 -10.18 9.77 -1.73
CA PRO A 130 -10.26 11.22 -1.45
C PRO A 130 -10.16 11.58 0.03
N ASN A 131 -10.42 10.61 0.92
CA ASN A 131 -10.32 10.75 2.37
C ASN A 131 -9.13 9.95 2.93
N PHE A 132 -8.04 9.82 2.16
CA PHE A 132 -6.88 9.07 2.61
C PHE A 132 -6.20 9.78 3.78
N ALA A 133 -5.88 9.02 4.81
CA ALA A 133 -5.15 9.54 5.96
C ALA A 133 -4.23 8.47 6.53
N TYR A 134 -3.11 8.91 7.08
CA TYR A 134 -2.14 8.03 7.74
C TYR A 134 -1.52 8.74 8.94
N LEU A 135 -1.02 7.93 9.86
CA LEU A 135 -0.37 8.35 11.10
C LEU A 135 1.13 8.14 10.96
N VAL A 136 1.93 9.05 11.49
CA VAL A 136 3.40 8.94 11.54
C VAL A 136 3.87 9.19 12.96
N GLN A 137 4.78 8.35 13.46
CA GLN A 137 5.47 8.56 14.73
C GLN A 137 6.66 9.50 14.53
N ASP A 138 6.69 10.62 15.26
CA ASP A 138 7.68 11.70 15.08
C ASP A 138 9.10 11.32 15.55
N LEU A 139 9.25 10.21 16.28
CA LEU A 139 10.51 9.77 16.91
C LEU A 139 11.08 8.48 16.32
N ALA A 140 10.62 8.05 15.14
CA ALA A 140 11.13 6.82 14.56
C ALA A 140 12.63 6.92 14.23
N PRO A 141 13.47 5.98 14.68
CA PRO A 141 14.90 6.03 14.42
C PRO A 141 15.19 5.93 12.92
N SER A 142 16.12 6.75 12.45
CA SER A 142 16.70 6.63 11.10
C SER A 142 17.60 5.39 11.05
N LEU A 143 17.33 4.48 10.12
CA LEU A 143 18.13 3.27 9.95
C LEU A 143 19.28 3.52 8.95
N VAL A 144 20.47 3.01 9.27
CA VAL A 144 21.73 3.31 8.57
C VAL A 144 21.92 2.43 7.33
N GLN A 145 21.34 1.23 7.31
CA GLN A 145 21.34 0.31 6.18
C GLN A 145 20.08 -0.52 6.25
N THR A 146 19.41 -0.71 5.12
CA THR A 146 18.34 -1.70 5.06
C THR A 146 18.28 -2.45 3.75
N PRO A 147 17.98 -3.76 3.82
CA PRO A 147 17.79 -4.61 2.66
C PRO A 147 16.60 -4.15 1.81
N GLU A 148 16.39 -4.84 0.69
CA GLU A 148 15.20 -4.70 -0.16
C GLU A 148 13.92 -4.65 0.70
N ALA A 149 13.03 -3.68 0.40
CA ALA A 149 11.77 -3.54 1.12
C ALA A 149 10.97 -4.85 1.11
N THR A 150 10.29 -5.13 2.21
CA THR A 150 9.59 -6.41 2.41
C THR A 150 8.09 -6.25 2.58
N LEU A 151 7.38 -7.37 2.45
CA LEU A 151 5.98 -7.53 2.79
C LEU A 151 5.82 -8.65 3.82
N THR A 152 5.06 -8.39 4.86
CA THR A 152 4.58 -9.39 5.82
C THR A 152 3.06 -9.31 5.87
N ILE A 153 2.38 -10.45 5.77
CA ILE A 153 0.92 -10.52 6.00
C ILE A 153 0.69 -10.80 7.49
N ALA A 154 -0.15 -10.01 8.16
CA ALA A 154 -0.45 -10.18 9.57
C ALA A 154 -1.04 -11.56 9.85
N GLY A 155 -0.56 -12.21 10.90
CA GLY A 155 -0.89 -13.61 11.20
C GLY A 155 0.00 -14.64 10.51
N HIS A 156 0.86 -14.22 9.57
CA HIS A 156 1.91 -15.05 8.98
C HIS A 156 3.29 -14.63 9.48
N HIS A 157 4.21 -15.59 9.62
CA HIS A 157 5.60 -15.33 10.03
C HIS A 157 6.55 -15.17 8.83
N THR A 158 6.05 -15.33 7.60
CA THR A 158 6.85 -15.26 6.39
C THR A 158 7.03 -13.82 5.94
N VAL A 159 8.28 -13.42 5.75
CA VAL A 159 8.68 -12.14 5.16
C VAL A 159 8.97 -12.36 3.68
N TYR A 160 8.32 -11.61 2.81
CA TYR A 160 8.51 -11.67 1.36
C TYR A 160 9.30 -10.47 0.87
N THR A 161 10.41 -10.71 0.18
CA THR A 161 11.12 -9.62 -0.51
C THR A 161 10.44 -9.29 -1.85
N GLN A 162 10.67 -8.10 -2.38
CA GLN A 162 10.09 -7.73 -3.68
C GLN A 162 10.54 -8.62 -4.83
N SER A 163 11.78 -9.13 -4.79
CA SER A 163 12.28 -10.12 -5.75
C SER A 163 11.48 -11.44 -5.70
N MET A 164 11.15 -11.93 -4.49
CA MET A 164 10.30 -13.12 -4.34
C MET A 164 8.88 -12.86 -4.86
N LEU A 165 8.30 -11.70 -4.53
CA LEU A 165 6.97 -11.30 -5.00
C LEU A 165 6.92 -11.20 -6.52
N LEU A 166 7.94 -10.62 -7.15
CA LEU A 166 8.07 -10.54 -8.60
C LEU A 166 8.09 -11.94 -9.24
N GLN A 167 8.96 -12.82 -8.74
CA GLN A 167 9.09 -14.17 -9.27
C GLN A 167 7.76 -14.95 -9.19
N HIS A 168 7.05 -14.85 -8.06
CA HIS A 168 5.77 -15.54 -7.90
C HIS A 168 4.66 -14.90 -8.76
N ALA A 169 4.59 -13.57 -8.83
CA ALA A 169 3.58 -12.89 -9.63
C ALA A 169 3.73 -13.18 -11.13
N GLN A 170 4.96 -13.31 -11.64
CA GLN A 170 5.24 -13.66 -13.03
C GLN A 170 4.83 -15.08 -13.42
N GLN A 171 4.61 -15.98 -12.46
CA GLN A 171 4.10 -17.34 -12.71
C GLN A 171 2.59 -17.38 -12.92
N LEU A 172 1.87 -16.33 -12.53
CA LEU A 172 0.43 -16.22 -12.74
C LEU A 172 0.14 -15.75 -14.16
N THR A 173 -0.99 -16.19 -14.71
CA THR A 173 -1.49 -15.74 -16.02
C THR A 173 -2.62 -14.73 -15.83
N PRO A 174 -2.44 -13.47 -16.25
CA PRO A 174 -3.49 -12.46 -16.19
C PRO A 174 -4.62 -12.73 -17.22
N PRO A 175 -5.89 -12.35 -16.92
CA PRO A 175 -6.33 -11.70 -15.69
C PRO A 175 -6.40 -12.69 -14.52
N ALA A 176 -5.58 -12.45 -13.50
CA ALA A 176 -5.51 -13.24 -12.30
C ALA A 176 -6.64 -12.81 -11.36
N LYS A 177 -7.41 -13.78 -10.86
CA LYS A 177 -8.57 -13.48 -10.01
C LYS A 177 -8.13 -13.05 -8.62
N ILE A 178 -8.55 -11.84 -8.22
CA ILE A 178 -8.35 -11.31 -6.87
C ILE A 178 -9.61 -11.61 -6.05
N THR A 179 -9.43 -12.28 -4.90
CA THR A 179 -10.55 -12.63 -4.00
C THR A 179 -10.37 -12.13 -2.58
N ASP A 180 -9.14 -11.95 -2.11
CA ASP A 180 -8.85 -11.52 -0.75
C ASP A 180 -7.51 -10.79 -0.72
N LEU A 181 -7.51 -9.45 -0.66
CA LEU A 181 -6.27 -8.64 -0.68
C LEU A 181 -5.40 -8.81 0.56
N TYR A 182 -5.90 -9.47 1.61
CA TYR A 182 -5.16 -9.78 2.83
C TYR A 182 -4.58 -11.18 2.84
N ASP A 183 -4.67 -11.87 1.70
CA ASP A 183 -4.06 -13.15 1.42
C ASP A 183 -3.01 -12.97 0.31
N LEU A 184 -1.86 -13.64 0.46
CA LEU A 184 -0.79 -13.54 -0.51
C LEU A 184 -1.19 -14.16 -1.86
N ASP A 185 -1.67 -15.40 -1.84
CA ASP A 185 -1.92 -16.21 -3.04
C ASP A 185 -3.24 -15.82 -3.73
N ARG A 186 -4.22 -15.42 -2.93
CA ARG A 186 -5.58 -15.08 -3.38
C ARG A 186 -5.81 -13.58 -3.57
N GLY A 187 -4.80 -12.77 -3.27
CA GLY A 187 -4.87 -11.30 -3.26
C GLY A 187 -3.67 -10.63 -3.88
N ILE A 188 -2.58 -10.54 -3.11
CA ILE A 188 -1.42 -9.73 -3.46
C ILE A 188 -0.73 -10.24 -4.73
N LEU A 189 -0.45 -11.54 -4.85
CA LEU A 189 0.18 -12.08 -6.05
C LEU A 189 -0.69 -11.89 -7.30
N PRO A 190 -2.01 -12.22 -7.29
CA PRO A 190 -2.90 -11.87 -8.40
C PRO A 190 -2.93 -10.38 -8.73
N LEU A 191 -2.99 -9.50 -7.72
CA LEU A 191 -2.93 -8.05 -7.91
C LEU A 191 -1.66 -7.62 -8.63
N LEU A 192 -0.50 -8.08 -8.16
CA LEU A 192 0.79 -7.78 -8.78
C LEU A 192 0.89 -8.33 -10.20
N ALA A 193 0.39 -9.54 -10.46
CA ALA A 193 0.38 -10.13 -11.80
C ALA A 193 -0.43 -9.28 -12.79
N ASN A 194 -1.60 -8.78 -12.37
CA ASN A 194 -2.43 -7.91 -13.20
C ASN A 194 -1.82 -6.51 -13.43
N LEU A 195 -0.94 -6.05 -12.54
CA LEU A 195 -0.20 -4.79 -12.69
C LEU A 195 1.07 -4.95 -13.54
N LEU A 196 1.72 -6.11 -13.46
CA LEU A 196 2.90 -6.47 -14.26
C LEU A 196 2.56 -6.75 -15.72
N GLN A 197 1.35 -7.25 -16.00
CA GLN A 197 0.78 -7.31 -17.35
C GLN A 197 -0.62 -6.68 -17.28
N PRO A 198 -0.71 -5.35 -17.51
CA PRO A 198 -1.92 -4.57 -17.34
C PRO A 198 -3.14 -5.21 -17.98
N THR A 199 -4.02 -5.71 -17.13
CA THR A 199 -5.34 -6.20 -17.53
C THR A 199 -6.38 -5.51 -16.66
N PRO A 200 -7.50 -5.03 -17.24
CA PRO A 200 -8.55 -4.39 -16.46
C PRO A 200 -9.10 -5.34 -15.39
N VAL A 201 -8.98 -4.96 -14.12
CA VAL A 201 -9.45 -5.76 -12.98
C VAL A 201 -10.31 -4.95 -12.03
N ALA A 202 -11.31 -5.62 -11.44
CA ALA A 202 -12.20 -5.00 -10.48
C ALA A 202 -11.84 -5.46 -9.07
N LEU A 203 -11.46 -4.51 -8.22
CA LEU A 203 -11.17 -4.75 -6.82
C LEU A 203 -12.45 -4.64 -5.99
N ALA A 204 -12.78 -5.73 -5.30
CA ALA A 204 -13.86 -5.78 -4.32
C ALA A 204 -13.33 -5.36 -2.94
N TRP A 205 -14.26 -4.99 -2.06
CA TRP A 205 -14.00 -4.80 -0.63
C TRP A 205 -13.15 -5.97 -0.10
N ALA A 206 -12.09 -5.64 0.62
CA ALA A 206 -11.22 -6.62 1.22
C ALA A 206 -11.70 -6.86 2.66
N GLY A 207 -12.58 -7.84 2.83
CA GLY A 207 -13.14 -8.25 4.13
C GLY A 207 -14.63 -8.54 4.09
#